data_AF-A0A0V0IDL2-F1
#
_entry.id   AF-A0A0V0IDL2-F1
#
_cell.length_a   1.000
_cell.length_b   1.000
_cell.length_c   1.000
_cell.angle_alpha   90.00
_cell.angle_beta   90.00
_cell.angle_gamma   90.00
#
_symmetry.space_group_name_H-M   'P 1'
#
loop_
_entity.id
_entity.type
_entity.pdbx_description
1 polymer ?
#
loop_
_entity_poly.entity_id
_entity_poly.type
_entity_poly.pdbx_seq_one_letter_code
_entity_poly.pdbx_strand_id
1 'polypeptide(L)'
;MSHRTPPNVNKIPWFENFERKGFRDISTIHELPYDHSILLENLMDPAHVPISHDRTDFTAKREDAGPLFFEVTERTNRGFAGWWGKEKDQGKANYTPNFLRFESPCALQNNREIVDESGEKHYFSGLFLCRPSGQGKSMLIVRFGNTRKRTGILKFIPNWFLHQNASKVFEQDMGFLSSQNEILMKEKVPTKKLYLNLKSSDTWVAEYRKWMDKVGHGMPYHFGHSTIFLPQQPAVVEHAPAGFVANFSAAQPAKGGIGDMYAPNPANRYFRHVVHCRDCSNAVKAFETWKKALSVIALVSTAFAILVSGRQWKALLLLWTSLCLAGAYACSTAIAMNTTNFIRTHRRL
;
A
#
# COMPACT_ATOMS: atom_id res chain seq x y z
N MET A 1 -19.72 -0.75 18.49
CA MET A 1 -19.05 -0.34 19.74
C MET A 1 -19.93 -0.75 20.90
N SER A 2 -19.38 -1.23 22.02
CA SER A 2 -20.18 -1.72 23.15
C SER A 2 -20.90 -0.57 23.86
N HIS A 3 -22.22 -0.66 24.02
CA HIS A 3 -22.99 0.30 24.84
C HIS A 3 -22.66 0.22 26.33
N ARG A 4 -22.03 -0.87 26.79
CA ARG A 4 -21.66 -1.10 28.20
C ARG A 4 -20.30 -0.50 28.58
N THR A 5 -19.47 -0.14 27.59
CA THR A 5 -18.14 0.43 27.84
C THR A 5 -17.86 1.45 26.75
N PRO A 6 -18.31 2.71 26.93
CA PRO A 6 -18.11 3.73 25.93
C PRO A 6 -16.60 3.95 25.69
N PRO A 7 -16.18 4.18 24.44
CA PRO A 7 -14.77 4.40 24.13
C PRO A 7 -14.27 5.65 24.86
N ASN A 8 -13.13 5.54 25.52
CA ASN A 8 -12.46 6.70 26.08
C ASN A 8 -11.87 7.52 24.93
N VAL A 9 -12.48 8.67 24.64
CA VAL A 9 -12.08 9.56 23.54
C VAL A 9 -10.63 10.03 23.64
N ASN A 10 -10.10 10.17 24.87
CA ASN A 10 -8.71 10.56 25.10
C ASN A 10 -7.71 9.45 24.71
N LYS A 11 -8.18 8.24 24.42
CA LYS A 11 -7.35 7.11 23.95
C LYS A 11 -7.44 6.90 22.44
N ILE A 12 -8.28 7.66 21.74
CA ILE A 12 -8.37 7.62 20.28
C ILE A 12 -7.30 8.57 19.75
N PRO A 13 -6.32 8.10 18.95
CA PRO A 13 -5.32 8.98 18.41
C PRO A 13 -5.97 10.03 17.49
N TRP A 14 -5.64 11.30 17.75
CA TRP A 14 -6.05 12.42 16.92
C TRP A 14 -4.93 12.81 15.96
N PHE A 15 -5.27 13.08 14.70
CA PHE A 15 -4.30 13.42 13.67
C PHE A 15 -4.59 14.80 13.11
N GLU A 16 -4.07 15.84 13.78
CA GLU A 16 -4.24 17.25 13.45
C GLU A 16 -3.85 17.62 12.01
N ASN A 17 -2.98 16.81 11.39
CA ASN A 17 -2.52 17.04 10.02
C ASN A 17 -3.66 17.07 9.00
N PHE A 18 -4.72 16.29 9.23
CA PHE A 18 -5.86 16.20 8.33
C PHE A 18 -6.86 17.36 8.49
N GLU A 19 -6.75 18.16 9.56
CA GLU A 19 -7.58 19.36 9.76
C GLU A 19 -7.03 20.60 9.03
N ARG A 20 -5.81 20.51 8.49
CA ARG A 20 -5.16 21.64 7.81
C ARG A 20 -6.00 22.12 6.64
N LYS A 21 -6.16 23.44 6.53
CA LYS A 21 -6.92 24.07 5.45
C LYS A 21 -6.38 23.63 4.08
N GLY A 22 -7.26 23.12 3.23
CA GLY A 22 -6.89 22.68 1.87
C GLY A 22 -6.18 21.32 1.80
N PHE A 23 -6.03 20.62 2.92
CA PHE A 23 -5.53 19.25 2.94
C PHE A 23 -6.50 18.32 2.20
N ARG A 24 -5.97 17.50 1.30
CA ARG A 24 -6.72 16.51 0.53
C ARG A 24 -6.04 15.17 0.67
N ASP A 25 -6.82 14.13 0.87
CA ASP A 25 -6.32 12.79 1.10
C ASP A 25 -6.97 11.73 0.22
N ILE A 26 -6.31 10.58 0.17
CA ILE A 26 -6.76 9.33 -0.40
C ILE A 26 -6.60 8.28 0.68
N SER A 27 -7.63 7.47 0.91
CA SER A 27 -7.62 6.39 1.88
C SER A 27 -7.79 5.03 1.19
N THR A 28 -6.95 4.04 1.54
CA THR A 28 -7.06 2.67 1.05
C THR A 28 -6.93 1.65 2.17
N ILE A 29 -7.43 0.44 1.92
CA ILE A 29 -7.35 -0.68 2.87
C ILE A 29 -6.72 -1.87 2.13
N HIS A 30 -5.76 -2.52 2.78
CA HIS A 30 -5.05 -3.68 2.25
C HIS A 30 -4.96 -4.77 3.31
N GLU A 31 -5.52 -5.96 3.05
CA GLU A 31 -5.14 -7.18 3.75
C GLU A 31 -3.88 -7.76 3.12
N LEU A 32 -2.87 -8.06 3.93
CA LEU A 32 -1.53 -8.41 3.48
C LEU A 32 -1.09 -9.76 4.07
N PRO A 33 -0.44 -10.63 3.29
CA PRO A 33 -0.18 -12.02 3.68
C PRO A 33 1.15 -12.15 4.46
N TYR A 34 1.38 -11.28 5.43
CA TYR A 34 2.51 -11.31 6.35
C TYR A 34 2.17 -10.55 7.64
N ASP A 35 2.92 -10.83 8.71
CA ASP A 35 2.64 -10.29 10.03
C ASP A 35 2.69 -8.76 10.08
N HIS A 36 1.84 -8.18 10.92
CA HIS A 36 1.76 -6.74 11.12
C HIS A 36 3.07 -6.12 11.61
N SER A 37 3.90 -6.85 12.35
CA SER A 37 5.19 -6.35 12.82
C SER A 37 6.19 -6.18 11.67
N ILE A 38 6.19 -7.10 10.70
CA ILE A 38 7.00 -7.00 9.47
C ILE A 38 6.53 -5.82 8.62
N LEU A 39 5.21 -5.64 8.49
CA LEU A 39 4.66 -4.49 7.77
C LEU A 39 5.05 -3.15 8.44
N LEU A 40 4.95 -3.06 9.76
CA LEU A 40 5.36 -1.86 10.51
C LEU A 40 6.85 -1.56 10.31
N GLU A 41 7.72 -2.58 10.33
CA GLU A 41 9.14 -2.40 10.01
C GLU A 41 9.35 -1.79 8.63
N ASN A 42 8.72 -2.35 7.59
CA ASN A 42 8.85 -1.85 6.23
C ASN A 42 8.38 -0.39 6.11
N LEU A 43 7.26 -0.05 6.74
CA LEU A 43 6.73 1.32 6.73
C LEU A 43 7.60 2.31 7.52
N MET A 44 8.39 1.82 8.47
CA MET A 44 9.33 2.61 9.27
C MET A 44 10.73 2.71 8.64
N ASP A 45 11.03 1.92 7.61
CA ASP A 45 12.32 1.93 6.93
C ASP A 45 12.27 2.84 5.69
N PRO A 46 12.72 4.10 5.76
CA PRO A 46 12.81 4.94 4.58
C PRO A 46 13.90 4.53 3.56
N ALA A 47 14.87 3.69 3.95
CA ALA A 47 16.01 3.36 3.10
C ALA A 47 15.63 2.41 1.93
N HIS A 48 14.62 1.56 2.10
CA HIS A 48 14.15 0.69 1.01
C HIS A 48 13.48 1.47 -0.14
N VAL A 49 12.86 2.63 0.15
CA VAL A 49 12.03 3.37 -0.81
C VAL A 49 12.72 3.62 -2.17
N PRO A 50 13.92 4.22 -2.22
CA PRO A 50 14.63 4.40 -3.50
C PRO A 50 15.03 3.08 -4.17
N ILE A 51 15.16 1.98 -3.43
CA ILE A 51 15.59 0.68 -3.97
C ILE A 51 14.41 -0.11 -4.55
N SER A 52 13.36 -0.32 -3.76
CA SER A 52 12.20 -1.16 -4.06
C SER A 52 11.21 -0.48 -5.01
N HIS A 53 11.02 0.84 -4.88
CA HIS A 53 10.02 1.59 -5.65
C HIS A 53 10.59 2.46 -6.78
N ASP A 54 11.87 2.25 -7.13
CA ASP A 54 12.54 3.00 -8.20
C ASP A 54 11.67 3.13 -9.46
N ARG A 55 11.37 4.39 -9.82
CA ARG A 55 10.54 4.82 -10.96
C ARG A 55 9.10 4.31 -10.98
N THR A 56 8.66 3.62 -9.92
CA THR A 56 7.25 3.26 -9.71
C THR A 56 6.52 4.35 -8.96
N ASP A 57 7.17 4.92 -7.95
CA ASP A 57 6.87 6.25 -7.44
C ASP A 57 7.71 7.26 -8.23
N PHE A 58 7.07 8.30 -8.77
CA PHE A 58 7.76 9.37 -9.52
C PHE A 58 8.82 10.10 -8.69
N THR A 59 8.74 10.00 -7.36
CA THR A 59 9.68 10.61 -6.42
C THR A 59 10.76 9.65 -5.92
N ALA A 60 10.63 8.34 -6.16
CA ALA A 60 11.61 7.33 -5.74
C ALA A 60 12.56 7.00 -6.89
N LYS A 61 13.83 7.34 -6.73
CA LYS A 61 14.89 6.99 -7.68
C LYS A 61 15.99 6.22 -6.98
N ARG A 62 16.48 5.15 -7.60
CA ARG A 62 17.57 4.33 -7.04
C ARG A 62 18.86 5.11 -6.83
N GLU A 63 19.15 6.08 -7.70
CA GLU A 63 20.29 6.99 -7.61
C GLU A 63 20.26 7.89 -6.36
N ASP A 64 19.10 8.02 -5.70
CA ASP A 64 18.95 8.77 -4.46
C ASP A 64 19.22 7.94 -3.19
N ALA A 65 19.49 6.64 -3.32
CA ALA A 65 19.85 5.80 -2.19
C ALA A 65 21.18 6.24 -1.57
N GLY A 66 21.20 6.35 -0.25
CA GLY A 66 22.37 6.83 0.49
C GLY A 66 22.09 6.84 2.00
N PRO A 67 23.07 7.23 2.81
CA PRO A 67 22.91 7.25 4.25
C PRO A 67 21.86 8.28 4.68
N LEU A 68 21.06 7.88 5.67
CA LEU A 68 20.07 8.71 6.32
C LEU A 68 20.54 9.08 7.72
N PHE A 69 20.00 10.15 8.24
CA PHE A 69 20.13 10.49 9.65
C PHE A 69 18.82 10.25 10.38
N PHE A 70 18.94 10.01 11.69
CA PHE A 70 17.81 9.78 12.57
C PHE A 70 18.08 10.44 13.91
N GLU A 71 17.09 11.18 14.40
CA GLU A 71 17.10 11.81 15.71
C GLU A 71 15.87 11.34 16.49
N VAL A 72 16.07 10.44 17.45
CA VAL A 72 14.99 9.95 18.31
C VAL A 72 14.72 10.97 19.41
N THR A 73 13.55 11.60 19.38
CA THR A 73 13.18 12.66 20.34
C THR A 73 12.24 12.16 21.43
N GLU A 74 11.58 11.02 21.24
CA GLU A 74 10.63 10.46 22.20
C GLU A 74 10.77 8.94 22.31
N ARG A 75 10.74 8.42 23.55
CA ARG A 75 10.57 6.99 23.86
C ARG A 75 9.62 6.84 25.03
N THR A 76 8.47 6.20 24.81
CA THR A 76 7.46 5.96 25.83
C THR A 76 7.01 4.51 25.82
N ASN A 77 6.19 4.11 26.80
CA ASN A 77 5.52 2.80 26.73
C ASN A 77 4.50 2.74 25.58
N ARG A 78 4.02 3.89 25.13
CA ARG A 78 3.05 4.02 24.04
C ARG A 78 3.70 4.06 22.67
N GLY A 79 5.01 4.23 22.54
CA GLY A 79 5.70 4.24 21.26
C GLY A 79 6.93 5.14 21.26
N PHE A 80 7.27 5.71 20.11
CA PHE A 80 8.44 6.54 19.92
C PHE A 80 8.23 7.52 18.76
N ALA A 81 9.03 8.57 18.72
CA ALA A 81 8.98 9.56 17.66
C ALA A 81 10.34 10.23 17.43
N GLY A 82 10.46 10.88 16.27
CA GLY A 82 11.61 11.71 15.98
C GLY A 82 11.75 12.09 14.52
N TRP A 83 12.90 12.65 14.19
CA TRP A 83 13.20 13.25 12.90
C TRP A 83 14.12 12.36 12.08
N TRP A 84 13.91 12.35 10.76
CA TRP A 84 14.79 11.64 9.85
C TRP A 84 14.88 12.32 8.49
N GLY A 85 15.97 12.08 7.79
CA GLY A 85 16.21 12.71 6.50
C GLY A 85 17.46 12.17 5.81
N LYS A 86 17.75 12.68 4.61
CA LYS A 86 18.98 12.34 3.90
C LYS A 86 20.13 13.09 4.56
N GLU A 87 21.23 12.40 4.84
CA GLU A 87 22.40 13.02 5.48
C GLU A 87 22.94 14.18 4.65
N LYS A 88 23.01 14.02 3.32
CA LYS A 88 23.43 15.05 2.35
C LYS A 88 22.58 16.32 2.34
N ASP A 89 21.36 16.27 2.89
CA ASP A 89 20.44 17.40 2.93
C ASP A 89 20.48 18.16 4.26
N GLN A 90 21.15 17.60 5.28
CA GLN A 90 21.36 18.32 6.54
C GLN A 90 22.08 19.64 6.33
N GLY A 91 21.63 20.69 7.01
CA GLY A 91 22.22 22.02 6.94
C GLY A 91 21.88 22.82 5.68
N LYS A 92 21.12 22.27 4.72
CA LYS A 92 20.61 23.06 3.59
C LYS A 92 19.57 24.08 4.07
N ALA A 93 19.62 25.28 3.51
CA ALA A 93 18.62 26.30 3.76
C ALA A 93 17.21 25.77 3.38
N ASN A 94 16.21 26.09 4.21
CA ASN A 94 14.81 25.66 4.03
C ASN A 94 14.58 24.14 4.01
N TYR A 95 15.55 23.33 4.43
CA TYR A 95 15.36 21.89 4.58
C TYR A 95 14.65 21.57 5.90
N THR A 96 13.49 20.94 5.81
CA THR A 96 12.78 20.37 6.97
C THR A 96 12.83 18.84 6.89
N PRO A 97 13.37 18.15 7.92
CA PRO A 97 13.36 16.69 7.95
C PRO A 97 11.94 16.13 8.07
N ASN A 98 11.81 14.84 7.78
CA ASN A 98 10.56 14.13 7.99
C ASN A 98 10.40 13.83 9.48
N PHE A 99 9.16 13.85 9.95
CA PHE A 99 8.81 13.45 11.32
C PHE A 99 8.08 12.12 11.31
N LEU A 100 8.61 11.13 12.03
CA LEU A 100 7.98 9.84 12.23
C LEU A 100 7.48 9.71 13.67
N ARG A 101 6.25 9.21 13.84
CA ARG A 101 5.72 8.81 15.15
C ARG A 101 5.01 7.48 15.04
N PHE A 102 5.43 6.55 15.89
CA PHE A 102 4.71 5.32 16.16
C PHE A 102 3.97 5.45 17.48
N GLU A 103 2.67 5.13 17.49
CA GLU A 103 1.84 5.04 18.67
C GLU A 103 1.07 3.71 18.70
N SER A 104 1.22 3.01 19.82
CA SER A 104 0.52 1.78 20.14
C SER A 104 -1.01 1.97 20.11
N PRO A 105 -1.77 0.95 19.66
CA PRO A 105 -1.29 -0.39 19.33
C PRO A 105 -0.70 -0.55 17.92
N CYS A 106 -0.98 0.35 16.97
CA CYS A 106 -0.62 0.12 15.57
C CYS A 106 -0.62 1.35 14.66
N ALA A 107 -0.60 2.57 15.22
CA ALA A 107 -0.62 3.80 14.44
C ALA A 107 0.80 4.23 14.13
N LEU A 108 1.09 4.48 12.86
CA LEU A 108 2.33 5.05 12.39
C LEU A 108 2.00 6.25 11.51
N GLN A 109 2.68 7.36 11.75
CA GLN A 109 2.59 8.53 10.88
C GLN A 109 3.97 8.97 10.42
N ASN A 110 4.04 9.43 9.17
CA ASN A 110 5.20 10.06 8.58
C ASN A 110 4.77 11.38 7.95
N ASN A 111 5.30 12.48 8.46
CA ASN A 111 4.89 13.84 8.11
C ASN A 111 6.07 14.59 7.52
N ARG A 112 5.79 15.39 6.48
CA ARG A 112 6.78 16.17 5.76
C ARG A 112 6.27 17.58 5.51
N GLU A 113 7.12 18.55 5.80
CA GLU A 113 6.96 19.94 5.36
C GLU A 113 7.90 20.19 4.18
N ILE A 114 7.38 20.83 3.14
CA ILE A 114 8.12 21.17 1.92
C ILE A 114 7.89 22.65 1.68
N VAL A 115 8.96 23.44 1.75
CA VAL A 115 8.95 24.84 1.35
C VAL A 115 9.28 24.91 -0.14
N ASP A 116 8.41 25.52 -0.94
CA ASP A 116 8.67 25.71 -2.36
C ASP A 116 9.54 26.95 -2.64
N GLU A 117 9.87 27.17 -3.92
CA GLU A 117 10.70 28.30 -4.36
C GLU A 117 10.10 29.67 -4.03
N SER A 118 8.78 29.75 -3.84
CA SER A 118 8.07 30.97 -3.45
C SER A 118 8.04 31.20 -1.93
N GLY A 119 8.54 30.23 -1.15
CA GLY A 119 8.45 30.23 0.31
C GLY A 119 7.12 29.69 0.85
N GLU A 120 6.22 29.18 0.00
CA GLU A 120 4.95 28.58 0.45
C GLU A 120 5.22 27.20 1.07
N LYS A 121 4.60 26.96 2.23
CA LYS A 121 4.70 25.69 2.95
C LYS A 121 3.63 24.71 2.47
N HIS A 122 4.08 23.60 1.93
CA HIS A 122 3.25 22.44 1.59
C HIS A 122 3.47 21.32 2.58
N TYR A 123 2.40 20.63 2.93
CA TYR A 123 2.45 19.54 3.90
C TYR A 123 2.04 18.24 3.24
N PHE A 124 2.70 17.16 3.62
CA PHE A 124 2.36 15.80 3.28
C PHE A 124 2.30 14.95 4.55
N SER A 125 1.30 14.09 4.65
CA SER A 125 1.18 13.11 5.73
C SER A 125 0.78 11.76 5.18
N GLY A 126 1.55 10.74 5.55
CA GLY A 126 1.16 9.34 5.46
C GLY A 126 0.78 8.83 6.84
N LEU A 127 -0.47 8.40 7.00
CA LEU A 127 -0.97 7.74 8.20
C LEU A 127 -1.23 6.27 7.88
N PHE A 128 -0.72 5.39 8.72
CA PHE A 128 -0.80 3.94 8.58
C PHE A 128 -1.34 3.35 9.88
N LEU A 129 -2.42 2.60 9.80
CA LEU A 129 -2.94 1.78 10.89
C LEU A 129 -2.71 0.31 10.51
N CYS A 130 -1.73 -0.34 11.15
CA CYS A 130 -1.30 -1.70 10.86
C CYS A 130 -1.78 -2.69 11.93
N ARG A 131 -3.01 -3.17 11.81
CA ARG A 131 -3.54 -4.13 12.78
C ARG A 131 -3.25 -5.57 12.38
N PRO A 132 -3.11 -6.51 13.34
CA PRO A 132 -3.22 -7.93 13.06
C PRO A 132 -4.62 -8.26 12.51
N SER A 133 -4.68 -9.09 11.45
CA SER A 133 -5.94 -9.74 11.00
C SER A 133 -5.93 -11.25 11.23
N GLY A 134 -4.77 -11.82 11.59
CA GLY A 134 -4.56 -13.21 11.99
C GLY A 134 -3.07 -13.44 12.23
N GLN A 135 -2.69 -14.62 12.71
CA GLN A 135 -1.27 -14.97 12.86
C GLN A 135 -0.61 -14.99 11.46
N GLY A 136 0.47 -14.22 11.29
CA GLY A 136 1.14 -14.08 9.98
C GLY A 136 0.34 -13.26 8.95
N LYS A 137 -0.67 -12.50 9.38
CA LYS A 137 -1.49 -11.64 8.51
C LYS A 137 -1.71 -10.26 9.12
N SER A 138 -1.82 -9.28 8.25
CA SER A 138 -2.05 -7.90 8.64
C SER A 138 -3.12 -7.23 7.80
N MET A 139 -3.76 -6.23 8.40
CA MET A 139 -4.61 -5.30 7.69
C MET A 139 -4.07 -3.89 7.87
N LEU A 140 -3.73 -3.28 6.74
CA LEU A 140 -3.31 -1.90 6.62
C LEU A 140 -4.50 -1.03 6.25
N ILE A 141 -4.76 -0.02 7.06
CA ILE A 141 -5.61 1.11 6.68
C ILE A 141 -4.67 2.29 6.52
N VAL A 142 -4.55 2.81 5.31
CA VAL A 142 -3.60 3.87 4.98
C VAL A 142 -4.32 5.09 4.46
N ARG A 143 -3.80 6.26 4.83
CA ARG A 143 -4.23 7.54 4.31
C ARG A 143 -3.01 8.37 3.92
N PHE A 144 -2.96 8.78 2.66
CA PHE A 144 -1.98 9.72 2.17
C PHE A 144 -2.67 11.03 1.82
N GLY A 145 -2.13 12.15 2.27
CA GLY A 145 -2.67 13.44 1.87
C GLY A 145 -1.62 14.53 1.82
N ASN A 146 -2.02 15.63 1.16
CA ASN A 146 -1.20 16.81 1.03
C ASN A 146 -2.03 18.08 0.81
N THR A 147 -1.40 19.24 1.03
CA THR A 147 -1.99 20.55 0.72
C THR A 147 -1.74 21.00 -0.72
N ARG A 148 -0.81 20.38 -1.45
CA ARG A 148 -0.37 20.82 -2.78
C ARG A 148 -1.42 20.55 -3.86
N LYS A 149 -2.04 21.61 -4.40
CA LYS A 149 -3.07 21.50 -5.45
C LYS A 149 -2.57 20.73 -6.68
N ARG A 150 -3.45 19.88 -7.25
CA ARG A 150 -3.19 19.25 -8.55
C ARG A 150 -3.29 20.33 -9.62
N THR A 151 -2.27 20.50 -10.45
CA THR A 151 -2.21 21.51 -11.52
C THR A 151 -2.11 20.85 -12.89
N GLY A 152 -2.49 21.59 -13.95
CA GLY A 152 -2.44 21.09 -15.33
C GLY A 152 -3.18 19.77 -15.55
N ILE A 153 -2.52 18.83 -16.23
CA ILE A 153 -3.09 17.54 -16.62
C ILE A 153 -3.43 16.63 -15.41
N LEU A 154 -2.76 16.83 -14.27
CA LEU A 154 -2.99 16.06 -13.04
C LEU A 154 -4.40 16.25 -12.48
N LYS A 155 -5.10 17.34 -12.84
CA LYS A 155 -6.49 17.58 -12.44
C LYS A 155 -7.48 16.60 -13.07
N PHE A 156 -7.16 16.06 -14.24
CA PHE A 156 -8.03 15.14 -14.98
C PHE A 156 -7.79 13.68 -14.62
N ILE A 157 -6.78 13.38 -13.79
CA ILE A 157 -6.53 12.02 -13.35
C ILE A 157 -7.64 11.61 -12.36
N PRO A 158 -8.42 10.56 -12.68
CA PRO A 158 -9.51 10.14 -11.82
C PRO A 158 -8.99 9.51 -10.53
N ASN A 159 -9.72 9.68 -9.43
CA ASN A 159 -9.29 9.20 -8.12
C ASN A 159 -9.09 7.68 -8.07
N TRP A 160 -9.92 6.89 -8.77
CA TRP A 160 -9.74 5.43 -8.84
C TRP A 160 -8.35 5.06 -9.40
N PHE A 161 -7.84 5.83 -10.37
CA PHE A 161 -6.54 5.57 -10.97
C PHE A 161 -5.40 5.86 -9.99
N LEU A 162 -5.57 6.90 -9.16
CA LEU A 162 -4.61 7.21 -8.10
C LEU A 162 -4.62 6.18 -6.98
N HIS A 163 -5.81 5.68 -6.60
CA HIS A 163 -5.96 4.62 -5.59
C HIS A 163 -5.26 3.33 -6.05
N GLN A 164 -5.52 2.87 -7.28
CA GLN A 164 -4.85 1.67 -7.78
C GLN A 164 -3.33 1.89 -7.88
N ASN A 165 -2.88 3.09 -8.27
CA ASN A 165 -1.45 3.32 -8.44
C ASN A 165 -0.71 3.35 -7.09
N ALA A 166 -1.34 3.91 -6.05
CA ALA A 166 -0.83 3.84 -4.68
C ALA A 166 -0.72 2.39 -4.17
N SER A 167 -1.59 1.50 -4.65
CA SER A 167 -1.56 0.07 -4.26
C SER A 167 -0.32 -0.68 -4.78
N LYS A 168 0.33 -0.19 -5.85
CA LYS A 168 1.48 -0.86 -6.48
C LYS A 168 2.68 -0.97 -5.54
N VAL A 169 2.92 0.03 -4.70
CA VAL A 169 4.00 0.06 -3.71
C VAL A 169 3.93 -1.18 -2.82
N PHE A 170 2.75 -1.47 -2.26
CA PHE A 170 2.55 -2.64 -1.39
C PHE A 170 2.67 -3.98 -2.11
N GLU A 171 2.46 -4.01 -3.42
CA GLU A 171 2.61 -5.23 -4.22
C GLU A 171 4.07 -5.53 -4.54
N GLN A 172 4.89 -4.50 -4.70
CA GLN A 172 6.33 -4.64 -4.92
C GLN A 172 7.04 -5.24 -3.70
N ASP A 173 6.61 -4.86 -2.49
CA ASP A 173 7.23 -5.35 -1.27
C ASP A 173 6.73 -6.73 -0.85
N MET A 174 5.54 -7.13 -1.31
CA MET A 174 4.84 -8.33 -0.81
C MET A 174 5.70 -9.59 -0.86
N GLY A 175 6.40 -9.84 -1.98
CA GLY A 175 7.25 -11.03 -2.13
C GLY A 175 8.42 -11.04 -1.15
N PHE A 176 9.05 -9.90 -0.93
CA PHE A 176 10.16 -9.76 0.01
C PHE A 176 9.68 -9.88 1.47
N LEU A 177 8.62 -9.18 1.84
CA LEU A 177 8.09 -9.16 3.21
C LEU A 177 7.50 -10.49 3.64
N SER A 178 6.83 -11.21 2.74
CA SER A 178 6.37 -12.58 3.01
C SER A 178 7.55 -13.54 3.24
N SER A 179 8.63 -13.40 2.47
CA SER A 179 9.86 -14.18 2.65
C SER A 179 10.56 -13.84 3.99
N GLN A 180 10.61 -12.57 4.37
CA GLN A 180 11.16 -12.14 5.66
C GLN A 180 10.35 -12.69 6.85
N ASN A 181 9.02 -12.64 6.74
CA ASN A 181 8.12 -13.23 7.73
C ASN A 181 8.37 -14.74 7.89
N GLU A 182 8.58 -15.46 6.79
CA GLU A 182 8.93 -16.88 6.81
C GLU A 182 10.24 -17.14 7.56
N ILE A 183 11.31 -16.39 7.27
CA ILE A 183 12.59 -16.53 7.97
C ILE A 183 12.40 -16.30 9.47
N LEU A 184 11.67 -15.25 9.86
CA LEU A 184 11.42 -14.95 11.26
C LEU A 184 10.68 -16.09 11.99
N MET A 185 9.67 -16.68 11.34
CA MET A 185 8.88 -17.79 11.88
C MET A 185 9.62 -19.13 11.87
N LYS A 186 10.55 -19.34 10.95
CA LYS A 186 11.38 -20.54 10.85
C LYS A 186 12.50 -20.53 11.88
N GLU A 187 13.25 -19.42 11.95
CA GLU A 187 14.43 -19.32 12.81
C GLU A 187 14.05 -19.19 14.30
N LYS A 188 12.90 -18.56 14.61
CA LYS A 188 12.37 -18.46 15.98
C LYS A 188 13.39 -17.92 16.98
N VAL A 189 14.17 -16.91 16.56
CA VAL A 189 15.15 -16.22 17.39
C VAL A 189 14.84 -14.72 17.47
N PRO A 190 15.32 -14.01 18.52
CA PRO A 190 15.22 -12.56 18.57
C PRO A 190 15.89 -11.88 17.37
N THR A 191 15.37 -10.72 16.95
CA THR A 191 15.80 -10.10 15.69
C THR A 191 17.26 -9.66 15.70
N LYS A 192 17.88 -9.39 16.87
CA LYS A 192 19.31 -9.09 16.96
C LYS A 192 20.24 -10.20 16.44
N LYS A 193 19.76 -11.43 16.32
CA LYS A 193 20.53 -12.56 15.75
C LYS A 193 20.38 -12.66 14.24
N LEU A 194 19.36 -12.02 13.66
CA LEU A 194 19.04 -12.07 12.23
C LEU A 194 19.41 -10.78 11.51
N TYR A 195 19.31 -9.64 12.20
CA TYR A 195 19.40 -8.33 11.58
C TYR A 195 20.75 -7.67 11.88
N LEU A 196 21.30 -7.01 10.85
CA LEU A 196 22.36 -6.04 11.00
C LEU A 196 21.74 -4.63 10.93
N ASN A 197 21.39 -4.05 12.07
CA ASN A 197 20.79 -2.72 12.13
C ASN A 197 21.87 -1.64 12.00
N LEU A 198 21.92 -0.96 10.85
CA LEU A 198 22.81 0.18 10.65
C LEU A 198 22.13 1.45 11.14
N LYS A 199 22.86 2.33 11.85
CA LYS A 199 22.31 3.61 12.32
C LYS A 199 21.85 4.51 11.17
N SER A 200 22.46 4.36 10.00
CA SER A 200 22.18 5.15 8.80
C SER A 200 20.99 4.65 7.95
N SER A 201 20.31 3.58 8.37
CA SER A 201 19.10 3.06 7.70
C SER A 201 18.04 2.54 8.67
N ASP A 202 18.43 1.81 9.71
CA ASP A 202 17.54 0.92 10.46
C ASP A 202 17.17 1.44 11.86
N THR A 203 17.37 2.74 12.13
CA THR A 203 17.15 3.29 13.47
C THR A 203 15.71 3.09 13.93
N TRP A 204 14.70 3.39 13.10
CA TRP A 204 13.29 3.19 13.48
C TRP A 204 12.91 1.72 13.65
N VAL A 205 13.45 0.83 12.80
CA VAL A 205 13.28 -0.62 12.94
C VAL A 205 13.86 -1.11 14.27
N ALA A 206 15.05 -0.62 14.64
CA ALA A 206 15.68 -0.95 15.92
C ALA A 206 14.85 -0.42 17.11
N GLU A 207 14.35 0.81 17.04
CA GLU A 207 13.47 1.38 18.08
C GLU A 207 12.18 0.58 18.23
N TYR A 208 11.55 0.15 17.12
CA TYR A 208 10.37 -0.69 17.16
C TYR A 208 10.62 -2.04 17.84
N ARG A 209 11.68 -2.76 17.45
CA ARG A 209 12.00 -4.06 18.06
C ARG A 209 12.42 -3.96 19.52
N LYS A 210 13.09 -2.87 19.94
CA LYS A 210 13.36 -2.58 21.36
C LYS A 210 12.09 -2.20 22.13
N TRP A 211 11.17 -1.48 21.50
CA TRP A 211 9.86 -1.20 22.09
C TRP A 211 9.07 -2.49 22.32
N MET A 212 9.10 -3.44 21.38
CA MET A 212 8.50 -4.77 21.56
C MET A 212 9.14 -5.57 22.71
N ASP A 213 10.45 -5.44 22.96
CA ASP A 213 11.06 -6.06 24.16
C ASP A 213 10.45 -5.51 25.47
N LYS A 214 10.09 -4.22 25.48
CA LYS A 214 9.59 -3.53 26.67
C LYS A 214 8.13 -3.83 26.96
N VAL A 215 7.28 -3.90 25.94
CA VAL A 215 5.81 -3.98 26.12
C VAL A 215 5.14 -5.14 25.41
N GLY A 216 5.89 -5.91 24.61
CA GLY A 216 5.36 -7.01 23.80
C GLY A 216 4.76 -8.15 24.60
N HIS A 217 5.11 -8.29 25.90
CA HIS A 217 4.51 -9.26 26.82
C HIS A 217 2.98 -9.12 26.95
N GLY A 218 2.39 -8.00 26.56
CA GLY A 218 0.94 -7.79 26.53
C GLY A 218 0.26 -8.31 25.26
N MET A 219 1.02 -8.85 24.31
CA MET A 219 0.53 -9.36 23.02
C MET A 219 0.48 -10.89 23.01
N PRO A 220 -0.38 -11.51 22.17
CA PRO A 220 -0.44 -12.97 22.06
C PRO A 220 0.87 -13.63 21.61
N TYR A 221 1.69 -12.90 20.85
CA TYR A 221 3.05 -13.25 20.46
C TYR A 221 3.80 -11.98 20.05
N HIS A 222 5.12 -12.00 20.15
CA HIS A 222 5.97 -10.92 19.64
C HIS A 222 7.38 -11.39 19.28
N PHE A 223 8.00 -10.64 18.38
CA PHE A 223 9.45 -10.68 18.13
C PHE A 223 10.02 -9.31 18.47
N GLY A 224 10.82 -9.25 19.52
CA GLY A 224 11.57 -8.07 19.91
C GLY A 224 13.04 -8.17 19.49
N HIS A 225 13.82 -7.17 19.88
CA HIS A 225 15.24 -7.11 19.57
C HIS A 225 16.01 -8.21 20.31
N SER A 226 15.76 -8.38 21.60
CA SER A 226 16.40 -9.40 22.45
C SER A 226 15.45 -10.49 22.94
N THR A 227 14.15 -10.26 22.89
CA THR A 227 13.12 -11.17 23.40
C THR A 227 12.24 -11.71 22.28
N ILE A 228 11.65 -12.87 22.51
CA ILE A 228 10.55 -13.40 21.70
C ILE A 228 9.50 -14.00 22.63
N PHE A 229 8.25 -13.94 22.21
CA PHE A 229 7.17 -14.72 22.77
C PHE A 229 6.43 -15.36 21.59
N LEU A 230 6.50 -16.68 21.48
CA LEU A 230 5.92 -17.41 20.35
C LEU A 230 4.43 -17.69 20.61
N PRO A 231 3.61 -17.78 19.55
CA PRO A 231 2.20 -18.12 19.69
C PRO A 231 2.06 -19.53 20.31
N GLN A 232 1.29 -19.64 21.39
CA GLN A 232 1.09 -20.89 22.13
C GLN A 232 0.32 -21.94 21.31
N GLN A 233 -0.62 -21.47 20.48
CA GLN A 233 -1.36 -22.29 19.55
C GLN A 233 -0.97 -21.89 18.13
N PRO A 234 -0.79 -22.85 17.22
CA PRO A 234 -0.67 -22.53 15.81
C PRO A 234 -1.95 -21.84 15.34
N ALA A 235 -1.86 -21.08 14.25
CA ALA A 235 -3.02 -20.46 13.65
C ALA A 235 -4.10 -21.52 13.36
N VAL A 236 -5.33 -21.32 13.87
CA VAL A 236 -6.47 -22.23 13.65
C VAL A 236 -6.67 -22.53 12.16
N VAL A 237 -6.36 -21.55 11.31
CA VAL A 237 -6.10 -21.72 9.88
C VAL A 237 -4.80 -20.99 9.58
N GLU A 238 -3.78 -21.72 9.14
CA GLU A 238 -2.54 -21.13 8.64
C GLU A 238 -2.82 -20.48 7.29
N HIS A 239 -3.32 -19.25 7.32
CA HIS A 239 -3.69 -18.55 6.10
C HIS A 239 -2.49 -17.97 5.34
N ALA A 240 -1.31 -18.00 5.94
CA ALA A 240 -0.06 -17.67 5.26
C ALA A 240 1.06 -18.66 5.63
N PRO A 241 0.99 -19.92 5.14
CA PRO A 241 2.01 -20.91 5.47
C PRO A 241 3.38 -20.46 5.00
N ALA A 242 4.37 -20.59 5.87
CA ALA A 242 5.78 -20.42 5.53
C ALA A 242 6.12 -21.30 4.30
N GLY A 243 6.82 -20.74 3.32
CA GLY A 243 7.17 -21.40 2.06
C GLY A 243 6.09 -21.26 0.99
N PHE A 244 4.82 -21.57 1.31
CA PHE A 244 3.73 -21.49 0.32
C PHE A 244 3.39 -20.04 -0.05
N VAL A 245 3.18 -19.15 0.93
CA VAL A 245 2.81 -17.75 0.63
C VAL A 245 3.95 -16.93 0.06
N ALA A 246 5.18 -17.14 0.52
CA ALA A 246 6.36 -16.49 -0.06
C ALA A 246 6.52 -16.91 -1.53
N ASN A 247 6.44 -18.22 -1.81
CA ASN A 247 6.50 -18.72 -3.17
C ASN A 247 5.31 -18.26 -4.03
N PHE A 248 4.06 -18.27 -3.53
CA PHE A 248 2.91 -17.76 -4.31
C PHE A 248 2.97 -16.25 -4.54
N SER A 249 3.38 -15.47 -3.54
CA SER A 249 3.58 -14.02 -3.67
C SER A 249 4.71 -13.69 -4.66
N ALA A 250 5.71 -14.57 -4.78
CA ALA A 250 6.83 -14.45 -5.73
C ALA A 250 6.57 -15.08 -7.11
N ALA A 251 5.77 -16.15 -7.21
CA ALA A 251 5.69 -17.05 -8.38
C ALA A 251 4.33 -17.07 -9.10
N GLN A 252 3.22 -16.67 -8.47
CA GLN A 252 1.90 -16.53 -9.12
C GLN A 252 1.53 -15.14 -9.72
N PRO A 253 2.44 -14.26 -10.17
CA PRO A 253 2.01 -13.08 -10.90
C PRO A 253 1.64 -13.35 -12.39
N ALA A 254 1.88 -14.55 -12.92
CA ALA A 254 2.17 -14.67 -14.36
C ALA A 254 1.01 -14.50 -15.35
N LYS A 255 -0.25 -14.89 -15.08
CA LYS A 255 -1.32 -14.76 -16.10
C LYS A 255 -2.68 -14.61 -15.45
N GLY A 256 -3.25 -13.40 -15.47
CA GLY A 256 -4.67 -13.20 -15.25
C GLY A 256 -5.44 -13.73 -16.46
N GLY A 257 -5.87 -14.99 -16.39
CA GLY A 257 -6.86 -15.58 -17.27
C GLY A 257 -8.26 -15.05 -16.99
N ILE A 258 -9.19 -15.33 -17.91
CA ILE A 258 -10.61 -15.00 -17.74
C ILE A 258 -11.14 -15.80 -16.54
N GLY A 259 -11.56 -15.12 -15.47
CA GLY A 259 -12.12 -15.75 -14.26
C GLY A 259 -11.20 -15.74 -13.03
N ASP A 260 -9.91 -15.40 -13.19
CA ASP A 260 -8.93 -15.44 -12.09
C ASP A 260 -9.14 -14.36 -11.02
N MET A 261 -9.99 -13.36 -11.28
CA MET A 261 -10.37 -12.33 -10.30
C MET A 261 -10.93 -12.96 -9.01
N TYR A 262 -11.66 -14.06 -9.14
CA TYR A 262 -12.29 -14.77 -8.02
C TYR A 262 -11.54 -16.05 -7.62
N ALA A 263 -10.37 -16.30 -8.22
CA ALA A 263 -9.54 -17.41 -7.78
C ALA A 263 -9.19 -17.22 -6.29
N PRO A 264 -9.24 -18.26 -5.44
CA PRO A 264 -8.96 -18.18 -4.02
C PRO A 264 -7.44 -18.03 -3.78
N ASN A 265 -6.86 -16.97 -4.31
CA ASN A 265 -5.50 -16.56 -4.10
C ASN A 265 -5.51 -15.38 -3.11
N PRO A 266 -5.11 -15.58 -1.84
CA PRO A 266 -5.07 -14.51 -0.85
C PRO A 266 -4.05 -13.41 -1.19
N ALA A 267 -3.16 -13.61 -2.18
CA ALA A 267 -2.26 -12.59 -2.69
C ALA A 267 -2.91 -11.69 -3.77
N ASN A 268 -4.11 -12.01 -4.26
CA ASN A 268 -4.79 -11.27 -5.33
C ASN A 268 -5.29 -9.89 -4.85
N ARG A 269 -4.96 -8.82 -5.58
CA ARG A 269 -5.41 -7.43 -5.32
C ARG A 269 -6.92 -7.32 -5.08
N TYR A 270 -7.74 -8.09 -5.79
CA TYR A 270 -9.19 -8.07 -5.58
C TYR A 270 -9.56 -8.36 -4.11
N PHE A 271 -9.08 -9.49 -3.57
CA PHE A 271 -9.34 -9.89 -2.18
C PHE A 271 -8.57 -9.05 -1.17
N ARG A 272 -7.32 -8.67 -1.48
CA ARG A 272 -6.52 -7.86 -0.56
C ARG A 272 -7.02 -6.42 -0.44
N HIS A 273 -7.61 -5.86 -1.49
CA HIS A 273 -7.88 -4.43 -1.56
C HIS A 273 -9.28 -4.09 -2.06
N VAL A 274 -9.69 -4.59 -3.23
CA VAL A 274 -10.93 -4.14 -3.90
C VAL A 274 -12.17 -4.44 -3.05
N VAL A 275 -12.24 -5.61 -2.41
CA VAL A 275 -13.37 -5.96 -1.52
C VAL A 275 -13.44 -5.09 -0.26
N HIS A 276 -12.32 -4.48 0.14
CA HIS A 276 -12.23 -3.61 1.32
C HIS A 276 -12.33 -2.12 0.98
N CYS A 277 -12.08 -1.72 -0.28
CA CYS A 277 -12.07 -0.34 -0.73
C CYS A 277 -13.30 -0.02 -1.57
N ARG A 278 -14.23 0.77 -1.01
CA ARG A 278 -15.48 1.17 -1.69
C ARG A 278 -15.24 1.87 -3.02
N ASP A 279 -14.26 2.76 -3.10
CA ASP A 279 -13.97 3.51 -4.33
C ASP A 279 -13.51 2.58 -5.46
N CYS A 280 -12.60 1.65 -5.17
CA CYS A 280 -12.13 0.67 -6.15
C CYS A 280 -13.22 -0.35 -6.51
N SER A 281 -14.00 -0.83 -5.54
CA SER A 281 -15.14 -1.72 -5.79
C SER A 281 -16.18 -1.06 -6.71
N ASN A 282 -16.51 0.20 -6.44
CA ASN A 282 -17.44 0.97 -7.27
C ASN A 282 -16.89 1.21 -8.69
N ALA A 283 -15.59 1.53 -8.81
CA ALA A 283 -14.95 1.68 -10.10
C ALA A 283 -15.01 0.39 -10.93
N VAL A 284 -14.68 -0.76 -10.33
CA VAL A 284 -14.77 -2.07 -10.99
C VAL A 284 -16.21 -2.35 -11.43
N LYS A 285 -17.21 -2.17 -10.56
CA LYS A 285 -18.63 -2.35 -10.90
C LYS A 285 -19.07 -1.44 -12.06
N ALA A 286 -18.65 -0.18 -12.05
CA ALA A 286 -18.98 0.76 -13.11
C ALA A 286 -18.37 0.32 -14.45
N PHE A 287 -17.09 -0.04 -14.48
CA PHE A 287 -16.43 -0.52 -15.70
C PHE A 287 -17.00 -1.86 -16.18
N GLU A 288 -17.44 -2.76 -15.29
CA GLU A 288 -18.12 -3.99 -15.67
C GLU A 288 -19.47 -3.71 -16.35
N THR A 289 -20.26 -2.79 -15.79
CA THR A 289 -21.54 -2.37 -16.38
C THR A 289 -21.33 -1.74 -17.76
N TRP A 290 -20.38 -0.81 -17.89
CA TRP A 290 -20.06 -0.18 -19.16
C TRP A 290 -19.51 -1.17 -20.20
N LYS A 291 -18.63 -2.09 -19.78
CA LYS A 291 -18.14 -3.17 -20.64
C LYS A 291 -19.30 -3.97 -21.22
N LYS A 292 -20.22 -4.43 -20.37
CA LYS A 292 -21.41 -5.21 -20.79
C LYS A 292 -22.28 -4.39 -21.76
N ALA A 293 -22.61 -3.16 -21.41
CA ALA A 293 -23.44 -2.28 -22.24
C ALA A 293 -22.81 -2.06 -23.63
N LEU A 294 -21.52 -1.70 -23.68
CA LEU A 294 -20.80 -1.48 -24.94
C LEU A 294 -20.69 -2.75 -25.78
N SER A 295 -20.47 -3.91 -25.17
CA SER A 295 -20.49 -5.20 -25.88
C SER A 295 -21.86 -5.51 -26.47
N VAL A 296 -22.95 -5.26 -25.74
CA VAL A 296 -24.32 -5.46 -26.26
C VAL A 296 -24.61 -4.50 -27.41
N ILE A 297 -24.26 -3.21 -27.27
CA ILE A 297 -24.45 -2.22 -28.33
C ILE A 297 -23.65 -2.60 -29.58
N ALA A 298 -22.42 -3.08 -29.43
CA ALA A 298 -21.59 -3.55 -30.54
C ALA A 298 -22.23 -4.75 -31.26
N LEU A 299 -22.74 -5.73 -30.52
CA LEU A 299 -23.44 -6.90 -31.08
C LEU A 299 -24.69 -6.49 -31.86
N VAL A 300 -25.53 -5.64 -31.27
CA VAL A 300 -26.76 -5.12 -31.91
C VAL A 300 -26.41 -4.32 -33.16
N SER A 301 -25.41 -3.44 -33.08
CA SER A 301 -24.98 -2.62 -34.22
C SER A 301 -24.40 -3.47 -35.36
N THR A 302 -23.68 -4.54 -35.03
CA THR A 302 -23.18 -5.52 -36.01
C THR A 302 -24.34 -6.23 -36.70
N ALA A 303 -25.34 -6.69 -35.93
CA ALA A 303 -26.53 -7.34 -36.48
C ALA A 303 -27.29 -6.41 -37.45
N PHE A 304 -27.50 -5.14 -37.07
CA PHE A 304 -28.12 -4.16 -37.97
C PHE A 304 -27.26 -3.87 -39.21
N ALA A 305 -25.93 -3.84 -39.08
CA ALA A 305 -25.04 -3.63 -40.22
C ALA A 305 -25.10 -4.77 -41.26
N ILE A 306 -25.44 -5.99 -40.83
CA ILE A 306 -25.66 -7.14 -41.72
C ILE A 306 -26.99 -6.98 -42.48
N LEU A 307 -28.03 -6.48 -41.81
CA LEU A 307 -29.39 -6.40 -42.35
C LEU A 307 -29.64 -5.17 -43.23
N VAL A 308 -28.92 -4.05 -43.00
CA VAL A 308 -29.18 -2.79 -43.72
C VAL A 308 -28.64 -2.84 -45.15
N SER A 309 -29.46 -2.42 -46.13
CA SER A 309 -29.11 -2.43 -47.55
C SER A 309 -28.25 -1.24 -47.98
N GLY A 310 -28.31 -0.11 -47.26
CA GLY A 310 -27.57 1.11 -47.58
C GLY A 310 -26.08 1.02 -47.19
N ARG A 311 -25.18 1.16 -48.18
CA ARG A 311 -23.72 1.10 -47.96
C ARG A 311 -23.22 2.14 -46.94
N GLN A 312 -23.80 3.34 -46.93
CA GLN A 312 -23.45 4.39 -45.96
C GLN A 312 -23.88 4.02 -44.53
N TRP A 313 -25.10 3.53 -44.35
CA TRP A 313 -25.59 3.06 -43.05
C TRP A 313 -24.79 1.87 -42.51
N LYS A 314 -24.39 0.95 -43.39
CA LYS A 314 -23.51 -0.16 -43.04
C LYS A 314 -22.16 0.34 -42.54
N ALA A 315 -21.54 1.31 -43.24
CA ALA A 315 -20.27 1.89 -42.82
C ALA A 315 -20.38 2.59 -41.44
N LEU A 316 -21.44 3.37 -41.21
CA LEU A 316 -21.67 4.05 -39.93
C LEU A 316 -21.86 3.05 -38.78
N LEU A 317 -22.65 2.00 -38.97
CA LEU A 317 -22.88 0.97 -37.95
C LEU A 317 -21.61 0.17 -37.63
N LEU A 318 -20.78 -0.13 -38.63
CA LEU A 318 -19.49 -0.80 -38.42
C LEU A 318 -18.48 0.10 -37.69
N LEU A 319 -18.45 1.40 -38.03
CA LEU A 319 -17.64 2.38 -37.29
C LEU A 319 -18.08 2.46 -35.83
N TRP A 320 -19.38 2.57 -35.58
CA TRP A 320 -19.94 2.61 -34.23
C TRP A 320 -19.66 1.32 -33.44
N THR A 321 -19.78 0.16 -34.10
CA THR A 321 -19.40 -1.14 -33.53
C THR A 321 -17.93 -1.13 -33.10
N SER A 322 -17.04 -0.64 -33.97
CA SER A 322 -15.61 -0.57 -33.69
C SER A 322 -15.30 0.33 -32.49
N LEU A 323 -15.96 1.49 -32.39
CA LEU A 323 -15.85 2.39 -31.24
C LEU A 323 -16.37 1.74 -29.95
N CYS A 324 -17.49 1.03 -30.00
CA CYS A 324 -18.03 0.33 -28.84
C CYS A 324 -17.11 -0.80 -28.37
N LEU A 325 -16.54 -1.57 -29.29
CA LEU A 325 -15.56 -2.61 -28.97
C LEU A 325 -14.28 -2.03 -28.37
N ALA A 326 -13.78 -0.91 -28.91
CA ALA A 326 -12.64 -0.20 -28.33
C ALA A 326 -12.94 0.29 -26.91
N GLY A 327 -14.14 0.83 -26.67
CA GLY A 327 -14.59 1.23 -25.33
C GLY A 327 -14.72 0.04 -24.36
N ALA A 328 -15.26 -1.09 -24.82
CA ALA A 328 -15.35 -2.31 -24.03
C ALA A 328 -13.97 -2.87 -23.66
N TYR A 329 -13.00 -2.80 -24.58
CA TYR A 329 -11.61 -3.14 -24.33
C TYR A 329 -10.95 -2.20 -23.31
N ALA A 330 -11.19 -0.90 -23.42
CA ALA A 330 -10.72 0.09 -22.44
C ALA A 330 -11.30 -0.19 -21.03
N CYS A 331 -12.60 -0.50 -20.93
CA CYS A 331 -13.21 -0.91 -19.67
C CYS A 331 -12.59 -2.19 -19.11
N SER A 332 -12.31 -3.18 -19.97
CA SER A 332 -11.65 -4.42 -19.56
C SER A 332 -10.23 -4.18 -19.04
N THR A 333 -9.49 -3.25 -19.67
CA THR A 333 -8.17 -2.82 -19.22
C THR A 333 -8.25 -2.14 -17.85
N ALA A 334 -9.22 -1.23 -17.66
CA ALA A 334 -9.43 -0.55 -16.39
C ALA A 334 -9.80 -1.52 -15.25
N ILE A 335 -10.63 -2.53 -15.52
CA ILE A 335 -10.92 -3.61 -14.57
C ILE A 335 -9.61 -4.33 -14.20
N ALA A 336 -8.85 -4.80 -15.19
CA ALA A 336 -7.60 -5.49 -14.95
C ALA A 336 -6.59 -4.66 -14.14
N MET A 337 -6.50 -3.35 -14.38
CA MET A 337 -5.65 -2.46 -13.59
C MET A 337 -6.05 -2.38 -12.11
N ASN A 338 -7.34 -2.51 -11.80
CA ASN A 338 -7.84 -2.44 -10.43
C ASN A 338 -7.83 -3.81 -9.73
N THR A 339 -7.81 -4.92 -10.48
CA THR A 339 -7.96 -6.27 -9.91
C THR A 339 -6.73 -7.14 -10.05
N THR A 340 -5.77 -6.80 -10.92
CA THR A 340 -4.57 -7.58 -11.15
C THR A 340 -3.38 -6.97 -10.40
N ASN A 341 -2.57 -7.84 -9.78
CA ASN A 341 -1.34 -7.42 -9.11
C ASN A 341 -0.39 -6.76 -10.11
N PHE A 342 0.24 -5.66 -9.69
CA PHE A 342 1.32 -5.05 -10.43
C PHE A 342 2.59 -5.85 -10.23
N ILE A 343 3.32 -6.06 -11.32
CA ILE A 343 4.55 -6.84 -11.34
C ILE A 343 5.63 -5.94 -11.88
N ARG A 344 6.65 -5.72 -11.07
CA ARG A 344 7.83 -5.04 -11.55
C ARG A 344 8.61 -6.02 -12.41
N THR A 345 8.75 -5.70 -13.70
CA THR A 345 9.68 -6.42 -14.58
C THR A 345 11.09 -6.01 -14.18
N HIS A 346 11.79 -6.88 -13.46
CA HIS A 346 13.22 -6.69 -13.21
C HIS A 346 13.98 -6.96 -14.52
N ARG A 347 14.79 -5.99 -14.97
CA ARG A 347 15.80 -6.30 -15.98
C ARG A 347 16.78 -7.28 -15.34
N ARG A 348 16.85 -8.50 -15.86
CA ARG A 348 18.02 -9.35 -15.63
C ARG A 348 19.19 -8.61 -16.27
N LEU A 349 20.13 -8.15 -15.45
CA LEU A 349 21.40 -7.65 -15.93
C LEU A 349 22.22 -8.80 -16.49
#